data_AF-A0A975D2N3-F1
#
_entry.id   AF-A0A975D2N3-F1
#
_cell.length_a   1.000
_cell.length_b   1.000
_cell.length_c   1.000
_cell.angle_alpha   90.00
_cell.angle_beta   90.00
_cell.angle_gamma   90.00
#
_symmetry.space_group_name_H-M   'P 1'
#
loop_
_entity.id
_entity.type
_entity.pdbx_description
1 polymer ?
#
loop_
_entity_poly.entity_id
_entity_poly.type
_entity_poly.pdbx_seq_one_letter_code
_entity_poly.pdbx_strand_id
1 'polypeptide(L)' 'MISLVLAMAAAAMPPAPRLTEEDVRAIRATCQLPETWLRYRAGEVHMTPPKDASDEKLGCMLREAIKNFPKVGFVGNEL' A
#
# COMPACT_ATOMS: atom_id res chain seq x y z
N MET A 1 8.55 28.10 -45.95
CA MET A 1 8.98 27.04 -45.00
C MET A 1 8.27 27.31 -43.68
N ILE A 2 7.31 26.49 -43.28
CA ILE A 2 6.54 26.67 -42.04
C ILE A 2 7.19 25.79 -40.98
N SER A 3 7.84 26.43 -40.00
CA SER A 3 8.49 25.77 -38.86
C SER A 3 7.44 25.15 -37.95
N LEU A 4 7.46 23.82 -37.86
CA LEU A 4 6.59 23.05 -36.96
C LEU A 4 7.21 23.08 -35.55
N VAL A 5 6.64 23.88 -34.64
CA VAL A 5 7.05 23.91 -33.23
C VAL A 5 6.33 22.75 -32.52
N LEU A 6 7.08 21.69 -32.23
CA LEU A 6 6.60 20.52 -31.49
C LEU A 6 6.56 20.87 -30.00
N ALA A 7 5.39 21.22 -29.47
CA ALA A 7 5.18 21.41 -28.04
C ALA A 7 5.29 20.04 -27.34
N MET A 8 6.41 19.81 -26.65
CA MET A 8 6.59 18.65 -25.77
C MET A 8 5.67 18.81 -24.57
N ALA A 9 4.49 18.20 -24.65
CA ALA A 9 3.65 17.96 -23.49
C ALA A 9 4.39 16.97 -22.58
N ALA A 10 5.08 17.50 -21.56
CA ALA A 10 5.62 16.70 -20.48
C ALA A 10 4.44 15.94 -19.85
N ALA A 11 4.39 14.63 -20.06
CA ALA A 11 3.41 13.77 -19.43
C ALA A 11 3.64 13.84 -17.91
N ALA A 12 2.90 14.72 -17.23
CA ALA A 12 2.80 14.71 -15.79
C ALA A 12 2.12 13.40 -15.39
N MET A 13 2.92 12.38 -15.10
CA MET A 13 2.40 11.15 -14.51
C MET A 13 1.67 11.52 -13.22
N PRO A 14 0.41 11.07 -13.03
CA PRO A 14 -0.29 11.33 -11.79
C PRO A 14 0.55 10.78 -10.64
N PRO A 15 0.63 11.51 -9.50
CA PRO A 15 1.37 11.01 -8.34
C PRO A 15 0.82 9.63 -7.98
N ALA A 16 1.73 8.68 -7.77
CA ALA A 16 1.34 7.35 -7.33
C ALA A 16 0.46 7.49 -6.07
N PRO A 17 -0.64 6.70 -5.96
CA PRO A 17 -1.48 6.73 -4.78
C PRO A 17 -0.60 6.48 -3.56
N ARG A 18 -0.51 7.48 -2.68
CA ARG A 18 0.21 7.37 -1.41
C ARG A 18 -0.74 6.76 -0.40
N LEU A 19 -0.33 5.66 0.20
CA LEU A 19 -1.06 5.10 1.32
C LEU A 19 -1.15 6.12 2.45
N THR A 20 -2.35 6.26 3.00
CA THR A 20 -2.66 7.12 4.14
C THR A 20 -2.91 6.32 5.40
N GLU A 21 -2.93 7.00 6.55
CA GLU A 21 -3.35 6.39 7.80
C GLU A 21 -4.84 5.96 7.77
N GLU A 22 -5.67 6.66 7.00
CA GLU A 22 -7.08 6.33 6.81
C GLU A 22 -7.24 5.00 6.09
N ASP A 23 -6.46 4.75 5.05
CA ASP A 23 -6.45 3.47 4.32
C ASP A 23 -6.07 2.31 5.27
N VAL A 24 -5.05 2.50 6.10
CA VAL A 24 -4.64 1.49 7.10
C VAL A 24 -5.75 1.23 8.10
N ARG A 25 -6.46 2.27 8.54
CA ARG A 25 -7.59 2.13 9.46
C ARG A 25 -8.75 1.37 8.82
N ALA A 26 -9.04 1.65 7.55
CA ALA A 26 -10.06 0.96 6.78
C ALA A 26 -9.74 -0.53 6.62
N ILE A 27 -8.50 -0.88 6.28
CA ILE A 27 -8.07 -2.29 6.17
C ILE A 27 -8.23 -3.03 7.51
N ARG A 28 -7.82 -2.40 8.63
CA ARG A 28 -8.00 -3.00 9.96
C ARG A 28 -9.46 -3.24 10.30
N ALA A 29 -10.33 -2.28 10.00
CA ALA A 29 -11.77 -2.40 10.26
C ALA A 29 -12.39 -3.53 9.41
N THR A 30 -12.09 -3.55 8.10
CA THR A 30 -12.61 -4.56 7.15
C THR A 30 -12.19 -5.97 7.54
N CYS A 31 -10.93 -6.16 7.93
CA CYS A 31 -10.38 -7.47 8.26
C CYS A 31 -10.43 -7.81 9.77
N GLN A 32 -11.08 -6.96 10.58
CA GLN A 32 -11.19 -7.14 12.04
C GLN A 32 -9.82 -7.43 12.70
N LEU A 33 -8.84 -6.62 12.32
CA LEU A 33 -7.45 -6.76 12.76
C LEU A 33 -7.17 -5.91 14.01
N PRO A 34 -6.35 -6.39 14.94
CA PRO A 34 -5.85 -5.57 16.03
C PRO A 34 -5.06 -4.35 15.52
N GLU A 35 -5.10 -3.24 16.25
CA GLU A 35 -4.36 -2.02 15.90
C GLU A 35 -2.85 -2.22 15.79
N THR A 36 -2.32 -3.24 16.46
CA THR A 36 -0.89 -3.56 16.46
C THR A 36 -0.41 -4.23 15.17
N TRP A 37 -1.32 -4.81 14.37
CA TRP A 37 -0.94 -5.59 13.19
C TRP A 37 -0.61 -4.72 11.99
N LEU A 38 -1.26 -3.56 11.83
CA LEU A 38 -0.92 -2.62 10.77
C LEU A 38 -0.68 -1.23 11.34
N ARG A 39 0.45 -0.63 10.98
CA ARG A 39 0.81 0.73 11.36
C ARG A 39 1.32 1.49 10.15
N TYR A 40 0.87 2.74 10.02
CA TYR A 40 1.44 3.67 9.06
C TYR A 40 2.60 4.42 9.72
N ARG A 41 3.79 4.38 9.12
CA ARG A 41 4.96 5.14 9.58
C ARG A 41 5.79 5.61 8.39
N ALA A 42 6.14 6.89 8.38
CA ALA A 42 7.06 7.49 7.40
C ALA A 42 6.74 7.22 5.91
N GLY A 43 5.46 7.01 5.55
CA GLY A 43 5.08 6.67 4.17
C GLY A 43 4.93 5.18 3.88
N GLU A 44 5.14 4.32 4.88
CA GLU A 44 5.13 2.86 4.74
C GLU A 44 4.07 2.19 5.63
N VAL A 45 3.54 1.06 5.17
CA VAL A 45 2.74 0.15 5.99
C VAL A 45 3.65 -0.88 6.63
N HIS A 46 3.69 -0.88 7.94
CA HIS A 46 4.30 -1.97 8.69
C HIS A 46 3.21 -2.98 9.03
N MET A 47 3.34 -4.19 8.50
CA MET A 47 2.51 -5.34 8.84
C MET A 47 3.28 -6.21 9.83
N THR A 48 2.75 -6.40 11.04
CA THR A 48 3.38 -7.18 12.10
C THR A 48 2.35 -8.08 12.78
N PRO A 49 1.85 -9.11 12.06
CA PRO A 49 1.02 -10.13 12.68
C PRO A 49 1.84 -10.98 13.66
N PRO A 50 1.23 -11.51 14.73
CA PRO A 50 1.86 -12.49 15.61
C PRO A 50 2.07 -13.83 14.89
N LYS A 51 2.94 -14.68 15.44
CA LYS A 51 3.31 -15.97 14.81
C LYS A 51 2.14 -16.96 14.68
N ASP A 52 1.13 -16.82 15.53
CA ASP A 52 -0.09 -17.63 15.58
C ASP A 52 -1.29 -16.92 14.91
N ALA A 53 -1.02 -15.89 14.11
CA ALA A 53 -2.06 -15.21 13.34
C ALA A 53 -2.83 -16.20 12.47
N SER A 54 -4.17 -16.13 12.52
CA SER A 54 -5.03 -16.91 11.64
C SER A 54 -4.75 -16.59 10.17
N ASP A 55 -4.62 -17.64 9.36
CA ASP A 55 -4.45 -17.56 7.90
C ASP A 55 -5.57 -16.75 7.23
N GLU A 56 -6.80 -16.82 7.77
CA GLU A 56 -7.94 -16.05 7.27
C GLU A 56 -7.69 -14.53 7.41
N LYS A 57 -7.18 -14.11 8.58
CA LYS A 57 -6.88 -12.70 8.86
C LYS A 57 -5.69 -12.22 8.04
N LEU A 58 -4.66 -13.04 7.89
CA LEU A 58 -3.50 -12.76 7.03
C LEU A 58 -3.94 -12.62 5.56
N GLY A 59 -4.77 -13.54 5.07
CA GLY A 59 -5.31 -13.52 3.73
C GLY A 59 -6.16 -12.29 3.45
N CYS A 60 -7.02 -11.90 4.40
CA CYS A 60 -7.81 -10.66 4.29
C CYS A 60 -6.90 -9.43 4.23
N MET A 61 -5.95 -9.32 5.16
CA MET A 61 -5.00 -8.21 5.24
C MET A 61 -4.23 -8.02 3.93
N LEU A 62 -3.65 -9.10 3.38
CA LEU A 62 -2.90 -9.06 2.14
C LEU A 62 -3.77 -8.71 0.93
N ARG A 63 -4.99 -9.27 0.86
CA ARG A 63 -5.93 -8.99 -0.23
C ARG A 63 -6.32 -7.51 -0.27
N GLU A 64 -6.71 -6.95 0.88
CA GLU A 64 -7.09 -5.53 0.96
C GLU A 64 -5.89 -4.61 0.73
N ALA A 65 -4.70 -4.99 1.20
CA ALA A 65 -3.48 -4.25 0.89
C ALA A 65 -3.18 -4.23 -0.61
N ILE A 66 -3.20 -5.38 -1.29
CA ILE A 66 -2.92 -5.47 -2.74
C ILE A 66 -3.96 -4.69 -3.58
N LYS A 67 -5.24 -4.77 -3.18
CA LYS A 67 -6.34 -4.08 -3.87
C LYS A 67 -6.16 -2.57 -3.89
N ASN A 68 -5.72 -2.01 -2.76
CA ASN A 68 -5.50 -0.57 -2.62
C ASN A 68 -4.08 -0.16 -3.09
N PHE A 69 -3.11 -1.09 -3.07
CA PHE A 69 -1.70 -0.83 -3.34
C PHE A 69 -1.09 -1.93 -4.23
N PRO A 70 -1.07 -1.75 -5.56
CA PRO A 70 -0.58 -2.78 -6.49
C PRO A 70 0.95 -3.01 -6.41
N LYS A 71 1.68 -2.14 -5.68
CA LYS A 71 3.12 -2.30 -5.42
C LYS A 71 3.33 -2.75 -3.97
N VAL A 72 3.17 -4.04 -3.73
CA VAL A 72 3.51 -4.68 -2.45
C VAL A 72 4.90 -5.32 -2.54
N GLY A 73 5.69 -5.16 -1.48
CA GLY A 73 6.97 -5.84 -1.29
C GLY A 73 7.01 -6.46 0.09
N PHE A 74 7.66 -7.61 0.22
CA PHE A 74 7.91 -8.22 1.52
C PHE A 74 9.29 -7.77 1.98
N VAL A 75 9.35 -7.16 3.18
CA VAL A 75 10.61 -6.97 3.88
C VAL A 75 10.78 -8.17 4.81
N GLY A 76 11.42 -9.22 4.30
CA GLY A 76 11.83 -10.36 5.11
C GLY A 76 12.99 -9.95 6.00
N ASN A 77 12.84 -10.02 7.32
CA ASN A 77 13.98 -10.04 8.23
C ASN A 77 14.42 -11.50 8.36
N GLU A 78 15.05 -12.01 7.31
CA GLU A 78 15.69 -13.33 7.31
C GLU A 78 16.79 -13.30 8.40
N LEU A 79 16.56 -14.02 9.50
CA LEU A 79 17.54 -14.26 10.57
C LEU A 79 18.15 -15.64 10.40
#